data_AF-A0A967F6J5-F1
#
_entry.id   AF-A0A967F6J5-F1
#
_cell.length_a   1.000
_cell.length_b   1.000
_cell.length_c   1.000
_cell.angle_alpha   90.00
_cell.angle_beta   90.00
_cell.angle_gamma   90.00
#
_symmetry.space_group_name_H-M   'P 1'
#
loop_
_entity.id
_entity.type
_entity.pdbx_description
1 polymer ?
#
loop_
_entity_poly.entity_id
_entity_poly.type
_entity_poly.pdbx_seq_one_letter_code
_entity_poly.pdbx_strand_id
1 'polypeptide(L)'
;MDDYEAALNNCRWWTSPFLSAAAYDSLKMRGTRLITDRGLRDDIVKLYELNYAYLVDDTDKSFWQFQQAVLFPVFNRYIRDVGDGQGQGRMIPNDWAAILDSREFSNALLAKRTTQQDSIEDQQAALDRTRQVAARIEAWLKDRDTGSSD
;
A
#
# COMPACT_ATOMS: atom_id res chain seq x y z
N MET A 1 -10.88 5.39 -28.17
CA MET A 1 -10.97 3.93 -27.93
C MET A 1 -9.78 3.52 -27.05
N ASP A 2 -8.58 3.97 -27.40
CA ASP A 2 -7.33 3.81 -26.64
C ASP A 2 -7.42 4.21 -25.15
N ASP A 3 -8.12 5.30 -24.80
CA ASP A 3 -8.26 5.74 -23.40
C ASP A 3 -8.94 4.71 -22.49
N TYR A 4 -9.93 3.98 -23.01
CA TYR A 4 -10.66 2.98 -22.21
C TYR A 4 -9.84 1.70 -22.03
N GLU A 5 -9.07 1.28 -23.02
CA GLU A 5 -8.19 0.12 -22.92
C GLU A 5 -7.08 0.37 -21.88
N ALA A 6 -6.50 1.58 -21.89
CA ALA A 6 -5.54 2.02 -20.89
C ALA A 6 -6.17 2.12 -19.49
N ALA A 7 -7.38 2.67 -19.38
CA ALA A 7 -8.11 2.74 -18.11
C ALA A 7 -8.40 1.34 -17.54
N LEU A 8 -8.84 0.39 -18.37
CA LEU A 8 -9.06 -0.99 -17.96
C LEU A 8 -7.76 -1.69 -17.53
N ASN A 9 -6.66 -1.43 -18.23
CA ASN A 9 -5.35 -1.97 -17.84
C ASN A 9 -4.90 -1.40 -16.48
N ASN A 10 -5.02 -0.09 -16.27
CA ASN A 10 -4.71 0.51 -14.97
C ASN A 10 -5.63 -0.02 -13.86
N CYS A 11 -6.91 -0.19 -14.15
CA CYS A 11 -7.90 -0.70 -13.21
C CYS A 11 -7.66 -2.19 -12.87
N ARG A 12 -6.90 -2.92 -13.67
CA ARG A 12 -6.50 -4.29 -13.34
C ARG A 12 -5.52 -4.31 -12.16
N TRP A 13 -4.66 -3.31 -12.01
CA TRP A 13 -3.56 -3.34 -11.05
C TRP A 13 -3.88 -2.60 -9.73
N TRP A 14 -3.03 -2.77 -8.73
CA TRP A 14 -2.94 -1.94 -7.52
C TRP A 14 -1.47 -1.67 -7.22
N THR A 15 -1.22 -0.72 -6.33
CA THR A 15 0.14 -0.38 -5.90
C THR A 15 0.34 -0.92 -4.49
N SER A 16 1.25 -1.89 -4.37
CA SER A 16 1.68 -2.39 -3.07
C SER A 16 2.50 -1.31 -2.33
N PRO A 17 2.34 -1.20 -1.00
CA PRO A 17 3.19 -0.34 -0.18
C PRO A 17 4.64 -0.85 -0.22
N PHE A 18 5.59 0.07 -0.43
CA PHE A 18 7.02 -0.24 -0.36
C PHE A 18 7.63 0.36 0.90
N LEU A 19 8.13 -0.50 1.79
CA LEU A 19 8.72 -0.09 3.06
C LEU A 19 10.15 -0.63 3.17
N SER A 20 11.10 0.25 3.48
CA SER A 20 12.48 -0.14 3.79
C SER A 20 12.65 -0.37 5.30
N ALA A 21 12.89 -1.62 5.69
CA ALA A 21 13.10 -2.02 7.08
C ALA A 21 14.57 -1.99 7.52
N ALA A 22 15.53 -1.77 6.59
CA ALA A 22 16.96 -1.94 6.88
C ALA A 22 17.48 -1.09 8.05
N ALA A 23 16.99 0.15 8.17
CA ALA A 23 17.33 1.05 9.28
C ALA A 23 16.75 0.54 10.61
N TYR A 24 15.51 0.04 10.60
CA TYR A 24 14.88 -0.53 11.79
C TYR A 24 15.51 -1.84 12.23
N ASP A 25 15.83 -2.73 11.30
CA ASP A 25 16.52 -3.98 11.60
C ASP A 25 17.89 -3.69 12.24
N SER A 26 18.58 -2.67 11.75
CA SER A 26 19.82 -2.19 12.35
C SER A 26 19.62 -1.64 13.77
N LEU A 27 18.54 -0.87 14.01
CA LEU A 27 18.13 -0.38 15.34
C LEU A 27 17.78 -1.53 16.29
N LYS A 28 17.07 -2.55 15.80
CA LYS A 28 16.67 -3.75 16.56
C LYS A 28 17.90 -4.56 16.98
N MET A 29 18.87 -4.75 16.08
CA MET A 29 20.11 -5.49 16.35
C MET A 29 21.08 -4.75 17.29
N ARG A 30 21.28 -3.44 17.10
CA ARG A 30 22.22 -2.64 17.90
C ARG A 30 21.66 -2.22 19.26
N GLY A 31 20.39 -2.54 19.49
CA GLY A 31 19.70 -2.36 20.75
C GLY A 31 19.03 -1.01 20.84
N THR A 32 17.74 -1.07 21.12
CA THR A 32 16.88 0.05 21.52
C THR A 32 17.35 0.79 22.81
N ARG A 33 18.51 0.41 23.36
CA ARG A 33 19.22 1.08 24.46
C ARG A 33 19.95 2.35 24.03
N LEU A 34 20.22 2.53 22.73
CA LEU A 34 20.80 3.78 22.20
C LEU A 34 19.86 4.98 22.38
N ILE A 35 18.55 4.73 22.34
CA ILE A 35 17.51 5.72 22.57
C ILE A 35 17.08 5.61 24.04
N THR A 36 17.57 6.55 24.83
CA THR A 36 17.29 6.64 26.27
C THR A 36 15.84 7.06 26.55
N ASP A 37 15.25 7.83 25.63
CA ASP A 37 13.84 8.19 25.67
C ASP A 37 12.96 6.96 25.40
N ARG A 38 12.28 6.48 26.45
CA ARG A 38 11.37 5.34 26.37
C ARG A 38 10.19 5.61 25.44
N GLY A 39 9.63 6.82 25.46
CA GLY A 39 8.48 7.16 24.64
C GLY A 39 8.82 7.18 23.15
N LEU A 40 9.99 7.69 22.78
CA LEU A 40 10.49 7.68 21.41
C LEU A 40 10.74 6.25 20.92
N ARG A 41 11.35 5.41 21.78
CA ARG A 41 11.52 3.99 21.47
C ARG A 41 10.20 3.28 21.22
N ASP A 42 9.23 3.47 22.10
CA ASP A 42 7.92 2.81 21.99
C ASP A 42 7.19 3.25 20.71
N ASP A 43 7.33 4.51 20.31
CA ASP A 43 6.80 5.03 19.05
C ASP A 43 7.46 4.43 17.82
N ILE A 44 8.79 4.26 17.82
CA ILE A 44 9.52 3.59 16.74
C ILE A 44 9.07 2.13 16.63
N VAL A 45 8.96 1.43 17.75
CA VAL A 45 8.48 0.03 17.79
C VAL A 45 7.06 -0.06 17.24
N LYS A 46 6.13 0.80 17.69
CA LYS A 46 4.77 0.85 17.16
C LYS A 46 4.73 1.16 15.66
N LEU A 47 5.59 2.04 15.17
CA LEU A 47 5.64 2.35 13.74
C LEU A 47 5.95 1.10 12.91
N TYR A 48 7.00 0.36 13.29
CA TYR A 48 7.46 -0.79 12.51
C TYR A 48 6.67 -2.08 12.78
N GLU A 49 6.44 -2.42 14.04
CA GLU A 49 5.84 -3.72 14.41
C GLU A 49 4.32 -3.73 14.38
N LEU A 50 3.68 -2.55 14.32
CA LEU A 50 2.22 -2.45 14.21
C LEU A 50 1.80 -1.77 12.91
N ASN A 51 2.16 -0.50 12.69
CA ASN A 51 1.61 0.25 11.56
C ASN A 51 2.08 -0.28 10.20
N TYR A 52 3.39 -0.49 10.05
CA TYR A 52 3.98 -1.04 8.83
C TYR A 52 3.64 -2.51 8.62
N ALA A 53 3.61 -3.30 9.71
CA ALA A 53 3.16 -4.69 9.65
C ALA A 53 1.72 -4.77 9.15
N TYR A 54 0.78 -4.02 9.72
CA TYR A 54 -0.60 -3.96 9.25
C TYR A 54 -0.71 -3.60 7.76
N LEU A 55 0.05 -2.58 7.32
CA LEU A 55 0.02 -2.13 5.93
C LEU A 55 0.47 -3.23 4.93
N VAL A 56 1.50 -3.99 5.26
CA VAL A 56 2.06 -5.03 4.38
C VAL A 56 1.31 -6.36 4.55
N ASP A 57 1.07 -6.77 5.78
CA ASP A 57 0.54 -8.09 6.08
C ASP A 57 -0.96 -8.18 5.93
N ASP A 58 -1.70 -7.11 6.19
CA ASP A 58 -3.17 -7.14 6.17
C ASP A 58 -3.71 -6.43 4.93
N THR A 59 -3.30 -5.18 4.67
CA THR A 59 -3.81 -4.42 3.52
C THR A 59 -3.38 -5.06 2.20
N ASP A 60 -2.07 -5.25 1.95
CA ASP A 60 -1.60 -5.79 0.67
C ASP A 60 -2.06 -7.23 0.41
N LYS A 61 -2.07 -8.08 1.45
CA LYS A 61 -2.59 -9.46 1.31
C LYS A 61 -4.10 -9.49 1.05
N SER A 62 -4.88 -8.62 1.69
CA SER A 62 -6.31 -8.51 1.41
C SER A 62 -6.58 -8.09 -0.03
N PHE A 63 -5.78 -7.16 -0.55
CA PHE A 63 -5.79 -6.78 -1.97
C PHE A 63 -5.47 -7.93 -2.89
N TRP A 64 -4.38 -8.65 -2.60
CA TRP A 64 -3.97 -9.81 -3.38
C TRP A 64 -5.10 -10.86 -3.43
N GLN A 65 -5.71 -11.18 -2.29
CA GLN A 65 -6.81 -12.14 -2.21
C GLN A 65 -8.05 -11.66 -2.98
N PHE A 66 -8.47 -10.41 -2.79
CA PHE A 66 -9.59 -9.82 -3.52
C PHE A 66 -9.35 -9.86 -5.04
N GLN A 67 -8.14 -9.53 -5.48
CA GLN A 67 -7.76 -9.56 -6.88
C GLN A 67 -7.89 -10.97 -7.49
N GLN A 68 -7.37 -11.99 -6.79
CA GLN A 68 -7.38 -13.37 -7.27
C GLN A 68 -8.79 -13.98 -7.25
N ALA A 69 -9.55 -13.75 -6.18
CA ALA A 69 -10.83 -14.40 -5.95
C ALA A 69 -12.01 -13.70 -6.65
N VAL A 70 -11.92 -12.38 -6.84
CA VAL A 70 -13.04 -11.57 -7.35
C VAL A 70 -12.68 -10.87 -8.64
N LEU A 71 -11.63 -10.04 -8.66
CA LEU A 71 -11.41 -9.14 -9.79
C LEU A 71 -10.96 -9.88 -11.05
N PHE A 72 -9.97 -10.78 -10.96
CA PHE A 72 -9.46 -11.51 -12.12
C PHE A 72 -10.51 -12.41 -12.79
N PRO A 73 -11.33 -13.20 -12.06
CA PRO A 73 -12.40 -13.96 -12.69
C PRO A 73 -13.40 -13.10 -13.45
N VAL A 74 -13.81 -11.97 -12.86
CA VAL A 74 -14.75 -11.03 -13.49
C VAL A 74 -14.10 -10.38 -14.71
N PHE A 75 -12.88 -9.85 -14.59
CA PHE A 75 -12.17 -9.25 -15.72
C PHE A 75 -11.98 -10.26 -16.86
N ASN A 76 -11.52 -11.48 -16.59
CA ASN A 76 -11.27 -12.48 -17.62
C ASN A 76 -12.56 -12.92 -18.36
N ARG A 77 -13.73 -12.79 -17.74
CA ARG A 77 -15.01 -13.08 -18.39
C ARG A 77 -15.39 -12.03 -19.43
N TYR A 78 -15.13 -10.76 -19.13
CA TYR A 78 -15.62 -9.64 -19.93
C TYR A 78 -14.55 -8.96 -20.80
N ILE A 79 -13.28 -9.10 -20.42
CA ILE A 79 -12.14 -8.39 -21.00
C ILE A 79 -11.10 -9.41 -21.44
N ARG A 80 -10.67 -9.28 -22.69
CA ARG A 80 -9.54 -10.03 -23.23
C ARG A 80 -8.28 -9.20 -23.11
N ASP A 81 -7.28 -9.81 -22.48
CA ASP A 81 -5.90 -9.34 -22.54
C ASP A 81 -5.29 -9.75 -23.88
N VAL A 82 -4.91 -8.78 -24.71
CA VAL A 82 -4.22 -9.03 -25.99
C VAL A 82 -2.72 -8.71 -25.93
N GLY A 83 -2.15 -8.69 -24.72
CA GLY A 83 -0.72 -8.51 -24.48
C GLY A 83 0.14 -9.77 -24.63
N ASP A 84 1.43 -9.57 -24.40
CA ASP A 84 2.47 -10.62 -24.36
C ASP A 84 2.57 -11.33 -23.00
N GLY A 85 1.66 -11.03 -22.07
CA GLY A 85 1.66 -11.56 -20.71
C GLY A 85 2.57 -10.83 -19.72
N GLN A 86 3.26 -9.74 -20.14
CA GLN A 86 4.16 -8.97 -19.26
C GLN A 86 3.53 -7.68 -18.70
N GLY A 87 2.19 -7.59 -18.66
CA GLY A 87 1.48 -6.43 -18.10
C GLY A 87 1.45 -5.19 -19.01
N GLN A 88 2.01 -5.29 -20.22
CA GLN A 88 1.91 -4.25 -21.27
C GLN A 88 0.79 -4.52 -22.28
N GLY A 89 -0.15 -5.41 -21.92
CA GLY A 89 -1.27 -5.78 -22.78
C GLY A 89 -2.32 -4.69 -22.90
N ARG A 90 -2.99 -4.68 -24.06
CA ARG A 90 -4.23 -3.92 -24.23
C ARG A 90 -5.38 -4.74 -23.68
N MET A 91 -6.19 -4.12 -22.83
CA MET A 91 -7.36 -4.74 -22.23
C MET A 91 -8.58 -4.39 -23.08
N ILE A 92 -9.03 -5.34 -23.88
CA ILE A 92 -10.10 -5.13 -24.87
C ILE A 92 -11.36 -5.84 -24.39
N PRO A 93 -12.48 -5.13 -24.19
CA PRO A 93 -13.77 -5.77 -23.94
C PRO A 93 -14.18 -6.76 -25.01
N ASN A 94 -14.68 -7.90 -24.59
CA ASN A 94 -15.25 -8.91 -25.46
C ASN A 94 -16.55 -8.38 -26.11
N ASP A 95 -17.38 -7.72 -25.31
CA ASP A 95 -18.63 -7.08 -25.73
C ASP A 95 -18.92 -5.88 -24.80
N TRP A 96 -18.93 -4.67 -25.37
CA TRP A 96 -19.18 -3.45 -24.62
C TRP A 96 -20.58 -3.36 -24.05
N ALA A 97 -21.60 -3.79 -24.79
CA ALA A 97 -22.99 -3.71 -24.31
C ALA A 97 -23.20 -4.66 -23.12
N ALA A 98 -22.61 -5.86 -23.18
CA ALA A 98 -22.67 -6.83 -22.10
C ALA A 98 -21.97 -6.35 -20.82
N ILE A 99 -20.85 -5.64 -20.92
CA ILE A 99 -20.18 -5.04 -19.75
C ILE A 99 -21.06 -3.97 -19.10
N LEU A 100 -21.62 -3.08 -19.92
CA LEU A 100 -22.42 -1.95 -19.43
C LEU A 100 -23.71 -2.40 -18.72
N ASP A 101 -24.28 -3.54 -19.12
CA ASP A 101 -25.47 -4.11 -18.47
C ASP A 101 -25.11 -5.06 -17.29
N SER A 102 -23.84 -5.39 -17.11
CA SER A 102 -23.40 -6.34 -16.08
C SER A 102 -23.33 -5.71 -14.69
N ARG A 103 -24.28 -6.10 -13.84
CA ARG A 103 -24.24 -5.82 -12.39
C ARG A 103 -23.03 -6.43 -11.71
N GLU A 104 -22.60 -7.62 -12.13
CA GLU A 104 -21.42 -8.30 -11.58
C GLU A 104 -20.17 -7.47 -11.81
N PHE A 105 -19.96 -7.01 -13.05
CA PHE A 105 -18.82 -6.17 -13.40
C PHE A 105 -18.82 -4.85 -12.64
N SER A 106 -19.99 -4.19 -12.58
CA SER A 106 -20.18 -2.94 -11.83
C SER A 106 -19.89 -3.11 -10.34
N ASN A 107 -20.38 -4.19 -9.72
CA ASN A 107 -20.15 -4.49 -8.31
C ASN A 107 -18.67 -4.79 -8.02
N ALA A 108 -18.00 -5.52 -8.92
CA ALA A 108 -16.57 -5.80 -8.78
C ALA A 108 -15.72 -4.52 -8.82
N LEU A 109 -16.04 -3.59 -9.74
CA LEU A 109 -15.37 -2.29 -9.79
C LEU A 109 -15.65 -1.42 -8.56
N LEU A 110 -16.90 -1.40 -8.08
CA LEU A 110 -17.26 -0.67 -6.86
C LEU A 110 -16.53 -1.22 -5.63
N ALA A 111 -16.48 -2.55 -5.49
CA ALA A 111 -15.73 -3.21 -4.43
C ALA A 111 -14.25 -2.85 -4.51
N LYS A 112 -13.63 -2.96 -5.71
CA LYS A 112 -12.23 -2.58 -5.92
C LYS A 112 -11.96 -1.14 -5.51
N ARG A 113 -12.81 -0.20 -5.95
CA ARG A 113 -12.69 1.22 -5.59
C ARG A 113 -12.72 1.39 -4.08
N THR A 114 -13.66 0.75 -3.40
CA THR A 114 -13.80 0.86 -1.93
C THR A 114 -12.52 0.37 -1.25
N THR A 115 -12.04 -0.82 -1.59
CA THR A 115 -10.78 -1.34 -1.04
C THR A 115 -9.61 -0.39 -1.31
N GLN A 116 -9.53 0.22 -2.50
CA GLN A 116 -8.47 1.19 -2.86
C GLN A 116 -8.54 2.46 -2.03
N GLN A 117 -9.73 2.95 -1.73
CA GLN A 117 -9.89 4.10 -0.85
C GLN A 117 -9.42 3.76 0.57
N ASP A 118 -9.82 2.61 1.12
CA ASP A 118 -9.38 2.16 2.44
C ASP A 118 -7.85 2.03 2.51
N SER A 119 -7.22 1.42 1.49
CA SER A 119 -5.75 1.32 1.46
C SER A 119 -5.06 2.68 1.35
N ILE A 120 -5.63 3.65 0.62
CA ILE A 120 -5.06 5.00 0.53
C ILE A 120 -5.10 5.67 1.91
N GLU A 121 -6.22 5.53 2.63
CA GLU A 121 -6.38 6.06 3.98
C GLU A 121 -5.37 5.43 4.96
N ASP A 122 -5.19 4.11 4.92
CA ASP A 122 -4.21 3.40 5.73
C ASP A 122 -2.76 3.85 5.41
N GLN A 123 -2.42 4.01 4.13
CA GLN A 123 -1.10 4.50 3.69
C GLN A 123 -0.86 5.94 4.15
N GLN A 124 -1.86 6.81 4.06
CA GLN A 124 -1.77 8.19 4.54
C GLN A 124 -1.57 8.23 6.06
N ALA A 125 -2.33 7.44 6.81
CA ALA A 125 -2.19 7.36 8.26
C ALA A 125 -0.82 6.81 8.68
N ALA A 126 -0.28 5.83 7.94
CA ALA A 126 1.08 5.34 8.15
C ALA A 126 2.12 6.42 7.88
N LEU A 127 2.01 7.16 6.76
CA LEU A 127 2.90 8.25 6.39
C LEU A 127 2.92 9.37 7.44
N ASP A 128 1.77 9.75 7.96
CA ASP A 128 1.67 10.78 8.99
C ASP A 128 2.32 10.33 10.30
N ARG A 129 2.15 9.07 10.70
CA ARG A 129 2.86 8.49 11.85
C ARG A 129 4.37 8.45 11.61
N THR A 130 4.82 8.10 10.41
CA THR A 130 6.25 8.16 10.05
C THR A 130 6.82 9.56 10.24
N ARG A 131 6.11 10.59 9.75
CA ARG A 131 6.53 11.99 9.89
C ARG A 131 6.60 12.41 11.35
N GLN A 132 5.63 12.00 12.18
CA GLN A 132 5.63 12.30 13.61
C GLN A 132 6.84 11.67 14.32
N VAL A 133 7.11 10.39 14.06
CA VAL A 133 8.28 9.71 14.66
C VAL A 133 9.59 10.33 14.18
N ALA A 134 9.71 10.65 12.89
CA ALA A 134 10.90 11.33 12.35
C ALA A 134 11.15 12.68 13.04
N ALA A 135 10.12 13.51 13.19
CA ALA A 135 10.22 14.79 13.90
C ALA A 135 10.64 14.61 15.37
N ARG A 136 10.14 13.58 16.06
CA ARG A 136 10.56 13.27 17.43
C ARG A 136 12.02 12.81 17.50
N ILE A 137 12.50 12.03 16.53
CA ILE A 137 13.92 11.65 16.43
C ILE A 137 14.79 12.89 16.26
N GLU A 138 14.42 13.78 15.34
CA GLU A 138 15.17 15.03 15.09
C GLU A 138 15.24 15.93 16.33
N ALA A 139 14.14 16.07 17.06
CA ALA A 139 14.11 16.82 18.32
C ALA A 139 15.05 16.20 19.37
N TRP A 140 14.95 14.87 19.56
CA TRP A 140 15.79 14.15 20.51
C TRP A 140 17.30 14.24 20.18
N LEU A 141 17.66 14.25 18.90
CA LEU A 141 19.05 14.44 18.46
C LEU A 141 19.56 15.85 18.78
N LYS A 142 18.76 16.90 18.52
CA LYS A 142 19.13 18.30 18.83
C LYS A 142 19.35 18.52 20.33
N ASP A 143 18.51 17.93 21.17
CA ASP A 143 18.64 18.03 22.63
C ASP A 143 19.93 17.34 23.13
N ARG A 144 20.36 16.25 22.49
CA ARG A 144 21.65 15.61 22.81
C ARG A 144 22.85 16.47 22.41
N ASP A 145 22.81 17.09 21.25
CA ASP A 145 23.93 17.90 20.74
C ASP A 145 24.11 19.19 21.56
N THR A 146 23.01 19.78 22.03
CA THR A 146 23.04 20.98 22.88
C THR A 146 23.43 20.68 24.33
N GLY A 147 23.07 19.51 24.87
CA GLY A 147 23.45 19.07 26.22
C GLY A 147 24.87 18.52 26.36
N SER A 148 25.63 18.42 25.27
CA SER A 148 27.02 17.91 25.26
C SER A 148 28.08 19.02 25.19
N SER A 149 27.70 20.29 25.40
CA SER A 149 28.56 21.48 25.32
C SER A 149 28.98 22.09 26.67
N ASP A 150 28.72 21.42 27.79
CA ASP A 150 29.21 21.77 29.14
C ASP A 150 30.25 20.73 29.64
#